data_AF-A0A2G4GYP2-F1
#
_entry.id   AF-A0A2G4GYP2-F1
#
_cell.length_a   1.000
_cell.length_b   1.000
_cell.length_c   1.000
_cell.angle_alpha   90.00
_cell.angle_beta   90.00
_cell.angle_gamma   90.00
#
_symmetry.space_group_name_H-M   'P 1'
#
loop_
_entity.id
_entity.type
_entity.pdbx_description
1 polymer ?
#
loop_
_entity_poly.entity_id
_entity_poly.type
_entity_poly.pdbx_seq_one_letter_code
_entity_poly.pdbx_strand_id
1 'polypeptide(L)'
;MTPSRNPSTSRPGFSLVEVTLAIGIVGVAVLSLVGILGSTFQQVDDIMQTNRALSGVTRLVAALDSPRSIIYHQSGDTTGLALNSQYIQQGISALDPNPTTQPAPNFDIAYRLLSQAKNTDAAVWLYVYERKVVTATSDFSGTTYALSSNPSIMEVASADGNGKNFTAIGASARNVIGTPMRVRLTISKLLNGQRYQINATTGEPDTPTFTPGSSDLPVAPSDYALAYLPVVAEFFPHDYTNFDVFKTRSDKPILVQNIIISR
;
A
#
# COMPACT_ATOMS: atom_id res chain seq x y z
N MET A 1 48.71 -38.82 -73.98
CA MET A 1 48.59 -38.62 -72.53
C MET A 1 47.60 -37.50 -72.29
N THR A 2 46.45 -37.82 -71.70
CA THR A 2 45.34 -36.90 -71.41
C THR A 2 45.69 -35.97 -70.24
N PRO A 3 45.22 -34.70 -70.23
CA PRO A 3 45.39 -33.84 -69.07
C PRO A 3 44.43 -34.28 -67.95
N SER A 4 44.90 -34.22 -66.71
CA SER A 4 44.10 -34.45 -65.50
C SER A 4 43.03 -33.36 -65.38
N ARG A 5 41.76 -33.76 -65.45
CA ARG A 5 40.63 -32.90 -65.10
C ARG A 5 40.63 -32.76 -63.58
N ASN A 6 41.07 -31.61 -63.08
CA ASN A 6 40.90 -31.27 -61.68
C ASN A 6 39.39 -31.01 -61.47
N PRO A 7 38.64 -31.82 -60.69
CA PRO A 7 37.29 -31.45 -60.34
C PRO A 7 37.41 -30.31 -59.34
N SER A 8 37.22 -29.07 -59.81
CA SER A 8 36.90 -27.96 -58.92
C SER A 8 35.67 -28.37 -58.12
N THR A 9 35.86 -28.74 -56.86
CA THR A 9 34.80 -28.91 -55.88
C THR A 9 34.18 -27.54 -55.67
N SER A 10 33.19 -27.19 -56.49
CA SER A 10 32.35 -26.02 -56.24
C SER A 10 31.64 -26.29 -54.93
N ARG A 11 32.14 -25.70 -53.84
CA ARG A 11 31.40 -25.65 -52.59
C ARG A 11 30.12 -24.86 -52.90
N PRO A 12 28.92 -25.44 -52.75
CA PRO A 12 27.70 -24.70 -53.00
C PRO A 12 27.65 -23.52 -52.03
N GLY A 13 27.68 -22.30 -52.56
CA GLY A 13 27.43 -21.09 -51.80
C GLY A 13 25.94 -20.96 -51.47
N PHE A 14 25.61 -20.20 -50.42
CA PHE A 14 24.22 -19.97 -50.04
C PHE A 14 23.47 -19.15 -51.10
N SER A 15 22.22 -19.52 -51.38
CA SER A 15 21.32 -18.76 -52.24
C SER A 15 20.86 -17.48 -51.55
N LEU A 16 20.62 -16.41 -52.32
CA LEU A 16 20.06 -15.15 -51.81
C LEU A 16 18.74 -15.36 -51.05
N VAL A 17 17.94 -16.33 -51.52
CA VAL A 17 16.67 -16.71 -50.88
C VAL A 17 16.91 -17.34 -49.51
N GLU A 18 17.90 -18.23 -49.38
CA GLU A 18 18.26 -18.86 -48.10
C GLU A 18 18.75 -17.82 -47.09
N VAL A 19 19.60 -16.88 -47.53
CA VAL A 19 20.12 -15.81 -46.66
C VAL A 19 18.99 -14.88 -46.21
N THR A 20 18.10 -14.48 -47.12
CA THR A 20 16.97 -13.59 -46.80
C THR A 20 15.99 -14.28 -45.85
N LEU A 21 15.69 -15.57 -46.08
CA LEU A 21 14.85 -16.37 -45.20
C LEU A 21 15.49 -16.54 -43.82
N ALA A 22 16.80 -16.81 -43.75
CA ALA A 22 17.52 -16.92 -42.49
C ALA A 22 17.48 -15.61 -41.68
N ILE A 23 17.72 -14.47 -42.33
CA ILE A 23 17.60 -13.16 -41.68
C ILE A 23 16.17 -12.90 -41.21
N GLY A 24 15.16 -13.27 -42.02
CA GLY A 24 13.75 -13.17 -41.64
C GLY A 24 13.42 -13.99 -40.39
N ILE A 25 13.86 -15.26 -40.33
CA ILE A 25 13.66 -16.13 -39.17
C ILE A 25 14.36 -15.55 -37.93
N VAL A 26 15.60 -15.11 -38.06
CA VAL A 26 16.35 -14.50 -36.94
C VAL A 26 15.66 -13.23 -36.46
N GLY A 27 15.18 -12.37 -37.37
CA GLY A 27 14.44 -11.16 -37.02
C GLY A 27 13.17 -11.46 -36.23
N VAL A 28 12.35 -12.41 -36.70
CA VAL A 28 11.12 -12.84 -36.00
C VAL A 28 11.45 -13.48 -34.65
N ALA A 29 12.50 -14.30 -34.57
CA ALA A 29 12.92 -14.94 -33.32
C ALA A 29 13.36 -13.91 -32.26
N VAL A 30 14.14 -12.89 -32.66
CA VAL A 30 14.56 -11.81 -31.75
C VAL A 30 13.36 -10.98 -31.28
N LEU A 31 12.45 -10.60 -32.19
CA LEU A 31 11.23 -9.87 -31.81
C LEU A 31 10.34 -10.68 -30.86
N SER A 32 10.20 -11.97 -31.11
CA SER A 32 9.45 -12.89 -30.25
C SER A 32 10.10 -13.01 -28.86
N LEU A 33 11.43 -13.12 -28.80
CA LEU A 33 12.18 -13.15 -27.54
C LEU A 33 12.01 -11.85 -26.76
N VAL A 34 12.14 -10.69 -27.41
CA VAL A 34 11.92 -9.38 -26.77
C VAL A 34 10.49 -9.27 -26.25
N GLY A 35 9.50 -9.75 -27.01
CA GLY A 35 8.11 -9.78 -26.58
C GLY A 35 7.88 -10.64 -25.33
N ILE A 36 8.46 -11.83 -25.29
CA ILE A 36 8.38 -12.73 -24.13
C ILE A 36 9.11 -12.14 -22.92
N LEU A 37 10.28 -11.52 -23.12
CA LEU A 37 11.01 -10.86 -22.02
C LEU A 37 10.23 -9.67 -21.45
N GLY A 38 9.63 -8.85 -22.32
CA GLY A 38 8.79 -7.74 -21.90
C GLY A 38 7.60 -8.20 -21.04
N SER A 39 6.87 -9.21 -21.49
CA SER A 39 5.75 -9.77 -20.71
C SER A 39 6.21 -10.44 -19.42
N THR A 40 7.37 -11.09 -19.42
CA THR A 40 7.95 -11.71 -18.21
C THR A 40 8.36 -10.65 -17.18
N PHE A 41 8.99 -9.54 -17.60
CA PHE A 41 9.36 -8.47 -16.67
C PHE A 41 8.14 -7.80 -16.04
N GLN A 42 7.10 -7.55 -16.84
CA GLN A 42 5.85 -7.02 -16.32
C GLN A 42 5.22 -7.99 -15.30
N GLN A 43 5.19 -9.28 -15.60
CA GLN A 43 4.69 -10.30 -14.69
C GLN A 43 5.48 -10.36 -13.39
N VAL A 44 6.81 -10.26 -13.45
CA VAL A 44 7.66 -10.23 -12.26
C VAL A 44 7.36 -9.00 -11.41
N ASP A 45 7.20 -7.83 -12.02
CA ASP A 45 6.84 -6.61 -11.29
C ASP A 45 5.44 -6.73 -10.62
N ASP A 46 4.44 -7.24 -11.34
CA ASP A 46 3.10 -7.48 -10.79
C ASP A 46 3.15 -8.45 -9.59
N ILE A 47 3.95 -9.52 -9.68
CA ILE A 47 4.17 -10.46 -8.58
C ILE A 47 4.87 -9.77 -7.40
N MET A 48 5.90 -8.97 -7.65
CA MET A 48 6.61 -8.23 -6.61
C MET A 48 5.69 -7.25 -5.88
N GLN A 49 4.87 -6.51 -6.62
CA GLN A 49 3.91 -5.56 -6.04
C GLN A 49 2.81 -6.28 -5.26
N THR A 50 2.31 -7.42 -5.75
CA THR A 50 1.33 -8.24 -5.03
C THR A 50 1.90 -8.78 -3.72
N ASN A 51 3.13 -9.32 -3.73
CA ASN A 51 3.79 -9.82 -2.53
C ASN A 51 4.00 -8.73 -1.47
N ARG A 52 4.36 -7.52 -1.91
CA ARG A 52 4.45 -6.35 -1.02
C ARG A 52 3.09 -5.97 -0.45
N ALA A 53 2.03 -5.97 -1.26
CA ALA A 53 0.68 -5.69 -0.79
C ALA A 53 0.23 -6.72 0.27
N LEU A 54 0.51 -8.01 0.07
CA LEU A 54 0.20 -9.07 1.04
C LEU A 54 0.93 -8.89 2.37
N SER A 55 2.24 -8.59 2.33
CA SER A 55 3.00 -8.25 3.55
C SER A 55 2.43 -7.00 4.24
N GLY A 56 2.01 -6.01 3.44
CA GLY A 56 1.37 -4.80 3.91
C GLY A 56 0.02 -5.05 4.59
N VAL A 57 -0.78 -6.02 4.11
CA VAL A 57 -2.07 -6.40 4.73
C VAL A 57 -1.89 -6.83 6.18
N THR A 58 -0.95 -7.73 6.47
CA THR A 58 -0.73 -8.20 7.85
C THR A 58 -0.39 -7.03 8.77
N ARG A 59 0.48 -6.12 8.32
CA ARG A 59 0.86 -4.96 9.12
C ARG A 59 -0.29 -3.96 9.27
N LEU A 60 -1.08 -3.76 8.21
CA LEU A 60 -2.28 -2.91 8.23
C LEU A 60 -3.31 -3.44 9.22
N VAL A 61 -3.61 -4.74 9.21
CA VAL A 61 -4.55 -5.36 10.17
C VAL A 61 -4.07 -5.13 11.60
N ALA A 62 -2.80 -5.41 11.89
CA ALA A 62 -2.23 -5.16 13.22
C ALA A 62 -2.26 -3.67 13.61
N ALA A 63 -2.09 -2.76 12.64
CA ALA A 63 -2.16 -1.33 12.87
C ALA A 63 -3.61 -0.85 13.08
N LEU A 64 -4.62 -1.49 12.48
CA LEU A 64 -6.02 -1.15 12.74
C LEU A 64 -6.54 -1.72 14.05
N ASP A 65 -6.00 -2.88 14.49
CA ASP A 65 -6.25 -3.46 15.81
C ASP A 65 -5.56 -2.66 16.94
N SER A 66 -4.41 -2.05 16.62
CA SER A 66 -3.69 -1.12 17.50
C SER A 66 -3.38 0.18 16.77
N PRO A 67 -4.37 1.08 16.61
CA PRO A 67 -4.24 2.33 15.84
C PRO A 67 -3.22 3.28 16.43
N ARG A 68 -2.87 3.11 17.72
CA ARG A 68 -1.79 3.84 18.38
C ARG A 68 -0.40 3.56 17.78
N SER A 69 -0.27 2.52 16.95
CA SER A 69 0.96 2.22 16.20
C SER A 69 1.02 2.88 14.82
N ILE A 70 -0.06 3.52 14.36
CA ILE A 70 -0.09 4.25 13.09
C ILE A 70 0.62 5.58 13.28
N ILE A 71 1.57 5.85 12.41
CA ILE A 71 2.41 7.04 12.49
C ILE A 71 1.70 8.22 11.82
N TYR A 72 1.83 9.42 12.38
CA TYR A 72 1.25 10.63 11.81
C TYR A 72 2.31 11.47 11.13
N HIS A 73 2.25 11.57 9.81
CA HIS A 73 3.12 12.44 9.03
C HIS A 73 2.53 13.85 8.95
N GLN A 74 3.32 14.83 9.40
CA GLN A 74 3.00 16.25 9.35
C GLN A 74 3.63 16.92 8.12
N SER A 75 3.19 18.13 7.78
CA SER A 75 3.71 18.90 6.64
C SER A 75 5.22 19.18 6.67
N GLY A 76 5.88 19.04 7.84
CA GLY A 76 7.32 19.18 8.01
C GLY A 76 8.18 18.01 7.50
N ASP A 77 7.58 16.93 6.99
CA ASP A 77 8.31 15.78 6.45
C ASP A 77 9.03 16.09 5.11
N THR A 78 9.03 17.36 4.68
CA THR A 78 9.72 17.90 3.51
C THR A 78 11.17 18.33 3.78
N THR A 79 11.65 18.34 5.03
CA THR A 79 13.01 18.80 5.37
C THR A 79 13.94 17.71 5.92
N GLY A 80 13.58 16.42 5.78
CA GLY A 80 14.49 15.30 6.07
C GLY A 80 14.50 14.80 7.51
N LEU A 81 13.68 15.39 8.41
CA LEU A 81 13.58 14.99 9.81
C LEU A 81 12.11 14.91 10.23
N ALA A 82 11.39 13.88 9.78
CA ALA A 82 10.13 13.53 10.43
C ALA A 82 10.41 13.32 11.92
N LEU A 83 9.79 14.12 12.78
CA LEU A 83 9.74 13.80 14.19
C LEU A 83 8.97 12.47 14.31
N ASN A 84 9.70 11.38 14.57
CA ASN A 84 9.16 10.04 14.82
C ASN A 84 8.32 9.98 16.12
N SER A 85 7.92 11.12 16.66
CA SER A 85 7.33 11.24 17.99
C SER A 85 5.82 11.25 17.97
N GLN A 86 5.17 11.34 16.79
CA GLN A 86 3.73 11.47 16.73
C GLN A 86 3.03 10.30 16.05
N TYR A 87 2.05 9.75 16.77
CA TYR A 87 1.12 8.74 16.29
C TYR A 87 -0.22 9.37 15.92
N ILE A 88 -1.05 8.64 15.16
CA ILE A 88 -2.28 9.17 14.56
C ILE A 88 -3.22 9.82 15.58
N GLN A 89 -3.38 9.23 16.76
CA GLN A 89 -4.23 9.74 17.85
C GLN A 89 -3.70 11.03 18.48
N GLN A 90 -2.40 11.28 18.37
CA GLN A 90 -1.80 12.53 18.83
C GLN A 90 -1.90 13.60 17.73
N GLY A 91 -1.91 13.19 16.46
CA GLY A 91 -2.04 14.08 15.29
C GLY A 91 -3.48 14.55 15.03
N ILE A 92 -4.46 13.71 15.37
CA ILE A 92 -5.88 13.96 15.17
C ILE A 92 -6.59 13.86 16.53
N SER A 93 -6.75 15.01 17.20
CA SER A 93 -7.31 15.09 18.56
C SER A 93 -8.72 14.51 18.70
N ALA A 94 -9.50 14.49 17.61
CA ALA A 94 -10.84 13.89 17.59
C ALA A 94 -10.83 12.36 17.79
N LEU A 95 -9.70 11.67 17.53
CA LEU A 95 -9.62 10.21 17.66
C LEU A 95 -9.55 9.77 19.13
N ASP A 96 -8.76 10.45 19.94
CA ASP A 96 -8.63 10.21 21.37
C ASP A 96 -8.74 11.55 22.12
N PRO A 97 -9.96 12.02 22.43
CA PRO A 97 -10.19 13.33 23.04
C PRO A 97 -9.61 13.50 24.44
N ASN A 98 -9.43 12.40 25.18
CA ASN A 98 -8.97 12.40 26.58
C ASN A 98 -7.76 11.47 26.79
N PRO A 99 -6.66 11.62 26.03
CA PRO A 99 -5.62 10.60 25.94
C PRO A 99 -4.82 10.42 27.24
N THR A 100 -4.83 11.42 28.14
CA THR A 100 -4.04 11.42 29.39
C THR A 100 -4.85 11.05 30.63
N THR A 101 -6.17 11.25 30.60
CA THR A 101 -7.06 11.06 31.76
C THR A 101 -7.96 9.85 31.61
N GLN A 102 -8.47 9.60 30.40
CA GLN A 102 -9.31 8.45 30.08
C GLN A 102 -9.06 8.04 28.62
N PRO A 103 -7.96 7.33 28.34
CA PRO A 103 -7.60 6.95 26.98
C PRO A 103 -8.69 6.09 26.34
N ALA A 104 -9.09 6.44 25.13
CA ALA A 104 -10.07 5.64 24.38
C ALA A 104 -9.52 4.22 24.08
N PRO A 105 -10.37 3.19 24.13
CA PRO A 105 -10.03 1.86 23.65
C PRO A 105 -9.57 1.86 22.20
N ASN A 106 -8.77 0.87 21.80
CA ASN A 106 -8.27 0.77 20.42
C ASN A 106 -9.40 0.72 19.39
N PHE A 107 -10.47 -0.04 19.67
CA PHE A 107 -11.64 -0.08 18.81
C PHE A 107 -12.26 1.30 18.60
N ASP A 108 -12.45 2.09 19.66
CA ASP A 108 -13.05 3.42 19.56
C ASP A 108 -12.18 4.38 18.72
N ILE A 109 -10.85 4.27 18.81
CA ILE A 109 -9.91 5.05 17.99
C ILE A 109 -10.02 4.62 16.52
N ALA A 110 -9.99 3.32 16.25
CA ALA A 110 -10.13 2.80 14.89
C ALA A 110 -11.51 3.13 14.29
N TYR A 111 -12.55 3.06 15.10
CA TYR A 111 -13.91 3.44 14.73
C TYR A 111 -13.98 4.91 14.36
N ARG A 112 -13.48 5.82 15.21
CA ARG A 112 -13.50 7.27 14.91
C ARG A 112 -12.66 7.63 13.69
N LEU A 113 -11.59 6.89 13.43
CA LEU A 113 -10.79 7.05 12.23
C LEU A 113 -11.58 6.67 10.98
N LEU A 114 -12.36 5.59 11.03
CA LEU A 114 -12.97 4.96 9.86
C LEU A 114 -14.46 5.24 9.69
N SER A 115 -15.15 5.78 10.69
CA SER A 115 -16.61 5.96 10.68
C SER A 115 -17.09 6.88 9.55
N GLN A 116 -16.23 7.80 9.11
CA GLN A 116 -16.51 8.71 8.00
C GLN A 116 -16.24 8.07 6.62
N ALA A 117 -15.56 6.93 6.56
CA ALA A 117 -15.11 6.29 5.32
C ALA A 117 -16.21 5.54 4.56
N LYS A 118 -17.40 6.13 4.41
CA LYS A 118 -18.58 5.48 3.83
C LYS A 118 -18.46 5.18 2.33
N ASN A 119 -17.62 5.90 1.60
CA ASN A 119 -17.41 5.76 0.17
C ASN A 119 -15.98 6.19 -0.23
N THR A 120 -15.66 6.13 -1.52
CA THR A 120 -14.34 6.49 -2.05
C THR A 120 -13.99 7.97 -1.85
N ASP A 121 -14.99 8.85 -1.70
CA ASP A 121 -14.76 10.28 -1.51
C ASP A 121 -14.36 10.65 -0.09
N ALA A 122 -15.00 9.99 0.87
CA ALA A 122 -14.73 10.14 2.30
C ALA A 122 -13.74 9.08 2.84
N ALA A 123 -13.12 8.31 1.96
CA ALA A 123 -12.20 7.24 2.32
C ALA A 123 -11.02 7.73 3.17
N VAL A 124 -10.57 6.87 4.07
CA VAL A 124 -9.36 7.09 4.85
C VAL A 124 -8.17 6.55 4.07
N TRP A 125 -7.13 7.36 3.99
CA TRP A 125 -5.93 7.01 3.23
C TRP A 125 -4.76 6.79 4.18
N LEU A 126 -4.20 5.58 4.11
CA LEU A 126 -2.99 5.21 4.84
C LEU A 126 -1.91 4.81 3.85
N TYR A 127 -0.68 4.81 4.33
CA TYR A 127 0.51 4.38 3.59
C TYR A 127 1.15 3.23 4.33
N VAL A 128 1.47 2.17 3.61
CA VAL A 128 2.16 0.99 4.14
C VAL A 128 3.49 0.88 3.43
N TYR A 129 4.57 0.86 4.20
CA TYR A 129 5.91 0.80 3.63
C TYR A 129 6.87 0.09 4.56
N GLU A 130 7.87 -0.53 3.95
CA GLU A 130 9.00 -1.08 4.67
C GLU A 130 10.03 0.02 4.85
N ARG A 131 10.62 0.13 6.04
CA ARG A 131 11.77 0.99 6.26
C ARG A 131 12.90 0.26 6.92
N LYS A 132 14.11 0.73 6.61
CA LYS A 132 15.32 0.32 7.32
C LYS A 132 15.37 1.04 8.67
N VAL A 133 15.57 0.28 9.75
CA VAL A 133 15.84 0.85 11.06
C VAL A 133 17.35 0.97 11.23
N VAL A 134 17.80 2.18 11.57
CA VAL A 134 19.20 2.43 11.95
C VAL A 134 19.25 2.46 13.47
N THR A 135 19.81 1.43 14.08
CA THR A 135 20.01 1.37 15.53
C THR A 135 21.40 1.92 15.85
N ALA A 136 21.49 2.90 16.75
CA ALA A 136 22.77 3.33 17.29
C ALA A 136 23.28 2.23 18.22
N THR A 137 24.46 1.68 17.94
CA THR A 137 25.16 0.79 18.86
C THR A 137 26.22 1.62 19.55
N SER A 138 26.15 1.75 20.87
CA SER A 138 27.25 2.34 21.63
C SER A 138 28.36 1.30 21.70
N ASP A 139 29.45 1.51 20.99
CA ASP A 139 30.73 0.90 21.34
C ASP A 139 31.81 1.99 21.50
N PHE A 140 32.82 1.68 22.31
CA PHE A 140 33.81 2.58 22.89
C PHE A 140 34.31 3.66 21.90
N SER A 141 34.13 4.94 22.25
CA SER A 141 34.74 6.13 21.61
C SER A 141 33.96 6.88 20.51
N GLY A 142 32.63 6.78 20.43
CA GLY A 142 31.81 7.72 19.65
C GLY A 142 30.67 7.04 18.90
N THR A 143 29.56 7.75 18.72
CA THR A 143 28.34 7.21 18.11
C THR A 143 28.64 6.66 16.71
N THR A 144 28.72 5.34 16.60
CA THR A 144 28.88 4.64 15.32
C THR A 144 27.58 3.88 15.05
N TYR A 145 26.96 4.11 13.90
CA TYR A 145 25.71 3.44 13.53
C TYR A 145 26.01 2.03 12.99
N ALA A 146 25.37 0.99 13.54
CA ALA A 146 25.53 -0.36 13.04
C ALA A 146 24.79 -0.51 11.70
N LEU A 147 25.57 -0.50 10.60
CA LEU A 147 25.10 -0.76 9.24
C LEU A 147 25.03 -2.26 8.91
N SER A 148 25.57 -3.13 9.79
CA SER A 148 25.74 -4.57 9.56
C SER A 148 24.50 -5.41 9.90
N SER A 149 23.60 -4.90 10.75
CA SER A 149 22.25 -5.43 10.90
C SER A 149 21.34 -4.48 10.13
N ASN A 150 20.70 -4.93 9.05
CA ASN A 150 19.61 -4.20 8.40
C ASN A 150 18.27 -4.74 8.94
N PRO A 151 17.87 -4.51 10.20
CA PRO A 151 16.50 -4.78 10.57
C PRO A 151 15.61 -3.83 9.76
N SER A 152 14.72 -4.40 8.97
CA SER A 152 13.63 -3.66 8.35
C SER A 152 12.34 -3.94 9.08
N ILE A 153 11.46 -2.94 9.10
CA ILE A 153 10.12 -3.06 9.68
C ILE A 153 9.10 -2.50 8.71
N MET A 154 7.95 -3.16 8.64
CA MET A 154 6.79 -2.64 7.95
C MET A 154 6.06 -1.66 8.87
N GLU A 155 5.76 -0.47 8.38
CA GLU A 155 5.05 0.58 9.09
C GLU A 155 3.78 1.00 8.35
N VAL A 156 2.82 1.51 9.12
CA VAL A 156 1.63 2.16 8.59
C VAL A 156 1.65 3.60 9.04
N ALA A 157 1.36 4.51 8.11
CA ALA A 157 1.31 5.93 8.41
C ALA A 157 0.08 6.59 7.78
N SER A 158 -0.43 7.60 8.45
CA SER A 158 -1.35 8.58 7.89
C SER A 158 -0.56 9.81 7.47
N ALA A 159 -0.84 10.33 6.27
CA ALA A 159 -0.27 11.59 5.80
C ALA A 159 -1.27 12.75 5.84
N ASP A 160 -2.34 12.62 6.65
CA ASP A 160 -3.40 13.63 6.72
C ASP A 160 -2.88 15.00 7.17
N GLY A 161 -1.85 15.03 8.03
CA GLY A 161 -1.14 16.26 8.42
C GLY A 161 -0.30 16.91 7.32
N ASN A 162 -0.17 16.27 6.17
CA ASN A 162 0.52 16.77 4.97
C ASN A 162 -0.41 16.79 3.75
N GLY A 163 -1.68 17.13 3.95
CA GLY A 163 -2.67 17.16 2.86
C GLY A 163 -2.83 15.79 2.18
N LYS A 164 -2.69 14.71 2.95
CA LYS A 164 -2.73 13.31 2.51
C LYS A 164 -1.59 12.90 1.57
N ASN A 165 -0.54 13.71 1.44
CA ASN A 165 0.61 13.43 0.58
C ASN A 165 1.73 12.73 1.34
N PHE A 166 2.07 11.52 0.93
CA PHE A 166 3.36 10.93 1.25
C PHE A 166 4.34 11.28 0.14
N THR A 167 5.42 12.01 0.45
CA THR A 167 6.33 12.56 -0.56
C THR A 167 7.59 11.71 -0.69
N ALA A 168 8.28 11.81 -1.83
CA ALA A 168 9.57 11.14 -2.01
C ALA A 168 10.62 11.60 -0.98
N ILE A 169 10.57 12.87 -0.59
CA ILE A 169 11.45 13.42 0.45
C ILE A 169 11.13 12.78 1.81
N GLY A 170 9.85 12.70 2.19
CA GLY A 170 9.43 12.03 3.43
C GLY A 170 9.80 10.54 3.44
N ALA A 171 9.63 9.84 2.32
CA ALA A 171 10.08 8.46 2.18
C ALA A 171 11.61 8.31 2.34
N SER A 172 12.38 9.22 1.76
CA SER A 172 13.84 9.23 1.91
C SER A 172 14.27 9.52 3.36
N ALA A 173 13.65 10.52 4.01
CA ALA A 173 13.89 10.88 5.41
C ALA A 173 13.63 9.68 6.36
N ARG A 174 12.69 8.83 5.99
CA ARG A 174 12.26 7.66 6.75
C ARG A 174 13.04 6.39 6.43
N ASN A 175 14.03 6.45 5.54
CA ASN A 175 14.77 5.29 5.05
C ASN A 175 13.85 4.19 4.51
N VAL A 176 12.81 4.59 3.78
CA VAL A 176 11.89 3.65 3.13
C VAL A 176 12.65 2.81 2.10
N ILE A 177 12.39 1.51 2.12
CA ILE A 177 12.94 0.56 1.17
C ILE A 177 11.86 0.20 0.15
N GLY A 178 12.23 0.24 -1.14
CA GLY A 178 11.32 -0.08 -2.22
C GLY A 178 10.20 0.95 -2.38
N THR A 179 9.11 0.53 -2.99
CA THR A 179 7.97 1.40 -3.30
C THR A 179 6.91 1.25 -2.21
N PRO A 180 6.51 2.36 -1.54
CA PRO A 180 5.37 2.35 -0.63
C PRO A 180 4.09 1.87 -1.33
N MET A 181 3.15 1.40 -0.53
CA MET A 181 1.78 1.17 -0.94
C MET A 181 0.89 2.26 -0.35
N ARG A 182 -0.02 2.77 -1.16
CA ARG A 182 -1.11 3.63 -0.73
C ARG A 182 -2.34 2.75 -0.53
N VAL A 183 -3.00 2.88 0.61
CA VAL A 183 -4.16 2.06 0.97
C VAL A 183 -5.37 2.95 1.14
N ARG A 184 -6.43 2.66 0.38
CA ARG A 184 -7.74 3.26 0.55
C ARG A 184 -8.57 2.37 1.47
N LEU A 185 -9.07 2.94 2.56
CA LEU A 185 -9.97 2.26 3.50
C LEU A 185 -11.38 2.81 3.35
N THR A 186 -12.36 1.91 3.23
CA THR A 186 -13.78 2.25 3.20
C THR A 186 -14.59 1.27 4.03
N ILE A 187 -15.70 1.71 4.63
CA ILE A 187 -16.63 0.82 5.32
C ILE A 187 -17.17 -0.24 4.37
N SER A 188 -17.16 -1.49 4.82
CA SER A 188 -17.51 -2.62 3.98
C SER A 188 -19.00 -2.70 3.69
N LYS A 189 -19.33 -3.18 2.48
CA LYS A 189 -20.69 -3.51 2.07
C LYS A 189 -21.29 -4.68 2.87
N LEU A 190 -20.48 -5.38 3.68
CA LEU A 190 -20.94 -6.42 4.59
C LEU A 190 -21.91 -5.90 5.66
N LEU A 191 -21.89 -4.61 5.97
CA LEU A 191 -22.88 -3.99 6.86
C LEU A 191 -24.25 -3.78 6.22
N ASN A 192 -24.41 -4.02 4.91
CA ASN A 192 -25.67 -3.71 4.22
C ASN A 192 -26.85 -4.42 4.88
N GLY A 193 -27.87 -3.64 5.26
CA GLY A 193 -29.07 -4.14 5.92
C GLY A 193 -28.92 -4.40 7.43
N GLN A 194 -27.74 -4.22 8.02
CA GLN A 194 -27.53 -4.40 9.46
C GLN A 194 -28.07 -3.21 10.24
N ARG A 195 -28.67 -3.47 11.41
CA ARG A 195 -29.00 -2.43 12.40
C ARG A 195 -27.73 -2.07 13.15
N TYR A 196 -27.26 -0.85 12.94
CA TYR A 196 -25.92 -0.43 13.33
C TYR A 196 -25.92 0.61 14.45
N GLN A 197 -27.09 1.15 14.80
CA GLN A 197 -27.25 2.16 15.83
C GLN A 197 -27.99 1.59 17.05
N ILE A 198 -27.54 1.93 18.25
CA ILE A 198 -28.23 1.66 19.52
C ILE A 198 -29.15 2.83 19.81
N ASN A 199 -30.37 2.53 20.23
CA ASN A 199 -31.26 3.52 20.82
C ASN A 199 -30.78 3.86 22.24
N ALA A 200 -30.33 5.10 22.45
CA ALA A 200 -29.76 5.55 23.73
C ALA A 200 -30.74 5.47 24.92
N THR A 201 -32.05 5.35 24.68
CA THR A 201 -33.07 5.25 25.72
C THR A 201 -33.37 3.80 26.11
N THR A 202 -33.40 2.89 25.14
CA THR A 202 -33.78 1.48 25.38
C THR A 202 -32.60 0.53 25.44
N GLY A 203 -31.42 0.92 24.94
CA GLY A 203 -30.25 0.06 24.82
C GLY A 203 -30.36 -1.00 23.71
N GLU A 204 -31.43 -0.96 22.92
CA GLU A 204 -31.68 -1.93 21.85
C GLU A 204 -31.28 -1.40 20.47
N PRO A 205 -30.95 -2.28 19.49
CA PRO A 205 -30.68 -1.87 18.12
C PRO A 205 -31.88 -1.16 17.49
N ASP A 206 -31.63 0.05 17.00
CA ASP A 206 -32.63 0.91 16.38
C ASP A 206 -33.09 0.36 15.01
N THR A 207 -34.22 0.87 14.53
CA THR A 207 -34.85 0.47 13.27
C THR A 207 -34.05 0.80 12.00
N PRO A 208 -33.24 1.88 11.91
CA PRO A 208 -32.47 2.18 10.71
C PRO A 208 -31.43 1.10 10.38
N THR A 209 -31.36 0.73 9.12
CA THR A 209 -30.38 -0.22 8.60
C THR A 209 -29.30 0.49 7.78
N PHE A 210 -28.09 -0.06 7.81
CA PHE A 210 -26.96 0.52 7.10
C PHE A 210 -27.10 0.30 5.59
N THR A 211 -26.96 1.37 4.82
CA THR A 211 -26.89 1.35 3.35
C THR A 211 -25.49 1.81 2.92
N PRO A 212 -24.68 0.94 2.30
CA PRO A 212 -23.31 1.27 1.90
C PRO A 212 -23.25 2.50 1.00
N GLY A 213 -22.28 3.39 1.24
CA GLY A 213 -22.09 4.61 0.47
C GLY A 213 -22.99 5.78 0.85
N SER A 214 -24.11 5.54 1.55
CA SER A 214 -25.10 6.57 1.88
C SER A 214 -25.25 6.79 3.38
N SER A 215 -25.28 5.72 4.19
CA SER A 215 -25.45 5.84 5.64
C SER A 215 -24.17 6.32 6.32
N ASP A 216 -24.32 7.29 7.22
CA ASP A 216 -23.26 7.68 8.15
C ASP A 216 -23.36 6.80 9.40
N LEU A 217 -22.22 6.26 9.84
CA LEU A 217 -22.16 5.55 11.12
C LEU A 217 -22.36 6.55 12.28
N PRO A 218 -22.84 6.10 13.47
CA PRO A 218 -22.99 6.95 14.62
C PRO A 218 -21.71 7.72 14.94
N VAL A 219 -21.85 8.98 15.36
CA VAL A 219 -20.69 9.82 15.68
C VAL A 219 -19.93 9.26 16.88
N ALA A 220 -20.66 8.81 17.91
CA ALA A 220 -20.07 8.20 19.08
C ALA A 220 -19.95 6.67 18.89
N PRO A 221 -18.78 6.06 19.17
CA PRO A 221 -18.64 4.61 19.14
C PRO A 221 -19.65 3.90 20.06
N SER A 222 -20.01 4.49 21.20
CA SER A 222 -20.98 3.92 22.16
C SER A 222 -22.34 3.63 21.54
N ASP A 223 -22.74 4.40 20.54
CA ASP A 223 -24.04 4.28 19.87
C ASP A 223 -23.99 3.26 18.73
N TYR A 224 -22.83 2.67 18.46
CA TYR A 224 -22.68 1.61 17.48
C TYR A 224 -23.05 0.25 18.07
N ALA A 225 -24.01 -0.43 17.43
CA ALA A 225 -24.65 -1.64 17.95
C ALA A 225 -23.87 -2.94 17.70
N LEU A 226 -23.00 -2.97 16.70
CA LEU A 226 -22.34 -4.21 16.28
C LEU A 226 -21.02 -4.40 17.04
N ALA A 227 -20.66 -5.66 17.28
CA ALA A 227 -19.40 -6.04 17.93
C ALA A 227 -18.18 -5.96 17.00
N TYR A 228 -18.39 -5.62 15.73
CA TYR A 228 -17.34 -5.59 14.72
C TYR A 228 -17.57 -4.46 13.72
N LEU A 229 -16.49 -3.96 13.14
CA LEU A 229 -16.48 -2.97 12.06
C LEU A 229 -15.78 -3.58 10.84
N PRO A 230 -16.51 -3.98 9.79
CA PRO A 230 -15.91 -4.52 8.59
C PRO A 230 -15.48 -3.37 7.66
N VAL A 231 -14.26 -3.46 7.13
CA VAL A 231 -13.61 -2.43 6.32
C VAL A 231 -13.00 -3.09 5.10
N VAL A 232 -13.09 -2.42 3.96
CA VAL A 232 -12.40 -2.81 2.72
C VAL A 232 -11.12 -1.99 2.62
N ALA A 233 -10.00 -2.68 2.44
CA ALA A 233 -8.69 -2.10 2.17
C ALA A 233 -8.28 -2.38 0.71
N GLU A 234 -8.09 -1.33 -0.06
CA GLU A 234 -7.65 -1.39 -1.46
C GLU A 234 -6.23 -0.85 -1.56
N PHE A 235 -5.31 -1.68 -2.07
CA PHE A 235 -3.89 -1.37 -2.17
C PHE A 235 -3.53 -0.89 -3.57
N PHE A 236 -2.84 0.25 -3.63
CA PHE A 236 -2.34 0.86 -4.85
C PHE A 236 -0.84 1.09 -4.72
N PRO A 237 -0.06 0.89 -5.80
CA PRO A 237 1.34 1.26 -5.80
C PRO A 237 1.45 2.78 -5.65
N HIS A 238 2.42 3.23 -4.85
CA HIS A 238 2.63 4.65 -4.64
C HIS A 238 3.75 5.17 -5.55
N ASP A 239 3.39 6.10 -6.43
CA ASP A 239 4.29 6.75 -7.39
C ASP A 239 4.65 8.20 -6.99
N TYR A 240 4.40 8.57 -5.73
CA TYR A 240 4.59 9.92 -5.18
C TYR A 240 3.80 11.01 -5.88
N THR A 241 2.81 10.65 -6.70
CA THR A 241 1.87 11.63 -7.24
C THR A 241 1.04 12.25 -6.12
N ASN A 242 0.78 13.56 -6.28
CA ASN A 242 -0.05 14.31 -5.34
C ASN A 242 -1.41 13.59 -5.16
N PHE A 243 -1.87 13.54 -3.93
CA PHE A 243 -3.11 12.93 -3.51
C PHE A 243 -4.31 13.36 -4.36
N ASP A 244 -4.48 14.66 -4.62
CA ASP A 244 -5.64 15.18 -5.36
C ASP A 244 -5.61 14.73 -6.83
N VAL A 245 -4.41 14.59 -7.40
CA VAL A 245 -4.23 14.02 -8.74
C VAL A 245 -4.56 12.54 -8.72
N PHE A 246 -3.98 11.79 -7.78
CA PHE A 246 -4.18 10.35 -7.67
C PHE A 246 -5.65 9.96 -7.43
N LYS A 247 -6.36 10.67 -6.55
CA LYS A 247 -7.77 10.36 -6.22
C LYS A 247 -8.68 10.40 -7.46
N THR A 248 -8.35 11.22 -8.46
CA THR A 248 -9.12 11.34 -9.71
C THR A 248 -8.71 10.34 -10.79
N ARG A 249 -7.60 9.61 -10.61
CA ARG A 249 -7.16 8.57 -11.55
C ARG A 249 -8.07 7.34 -11.47
N SER A 250 -8.27 6.69 -12.60
CA SER A 250 -9.02 5.44 -12.72
C SER A 250 -8.15 4.19 -12.48
N ASP A 251 -7.16 4.30 -11.59
CA ASP A 251 -6.24 3.20 -11.29
C ASP A 251 -6.98 2.07 -10.58
N LYS A 252 -6.66 0.82 -10.93
CA LYS A 252 -7.22 -0.37 -10.27
C LYS A 252 -6.33 -0.77 -9.09
N PRO A 253 -6.91 -1.18 -7.96
CA PRO A 253 -6.12 -1.72 -6.86
C PRO A 253 -5.49 -3.06 -7.27
N ILE A 254 -4.27 -3.28 -6.80
CA ILE A 254 -3.54 -4.55 -7.00
C ILE A 254 -4.10 -5.63 -6.09
N LEU A 255 -4.54 -5.23 -4.89
CA LEU A 255 -5.11 -6.12 -3.89
C LEU A 255 -6.29 -5.44 -3.19
N VAL A 256 -7.36 -6.19 -3.01
CA VAL A 256 -8.53 -5.78 -2.22
C VAL A 256 -8.72 -6.79 -1.11
N GLN A 257 -8.73 -6.31 0.14
CA GLN A 257 -8.86 -7.14 1.33
C GLN A 257 -10.02 -6.66 2.18
N ASN A 258 -10.86 -7.59 2.65
CA ASN A 258 -11.82 -7.31 3.72
C ASN A 258 -11.12 -7.54 5.07
N ILE A 259 -11.21 -6.54 5.95
CA ILE A 259 -10.66 -6.54 7.31
C ILE A 259 -11.82 -6.40 8.27
N ILE A 260 -11.85 -7.23 9.31
CA ILE A 260 -12.84 -7.14 10.39
C ILE A 260 -12.12 -6.63 11.62
N ILE A 261 -12.53 -5.47 12.14
CA ILE A 261 -12.03 -4.92 13.39
C ILE A 261 -13.03 -5.28 14.48
N SER A 262 -12.57 -6.01 15.49
CA SER A 262 -13.42 -6.43 16.61
C SER A 262 -13.42 -5.39 17.73
N ARG A 263 -14.55 -5.26 18.42
CA ARG A 263 -14.71 -4.42 19.60
C ARG A 263 -14.06 -5.03 20.84
#